data_AF-A0AA96VBS6-F1
#
_entry.id   AF-A0AA96VBS6-F1
#
_cell.length_a   1.000
_cell.length_b   1.000
_cell.length_c   1.000
_cell.angle_alpha   90.00
_cell.angle_beta   90.00
_cell.angle_gamma   90.00
#
_symmetry.space_group_name_H-M   'P 1'
#
loop_
_entity.id
_entity.type
_entity.pdbx_description
1 polymer ?
#
loop_
_entity_poly.entity_id
_entity_poly.type
_entity_poly.pdbx_seq_one_letter_code
_entity_poly.pdbx_strand_id
1 'polypeptide(L)'
;MNFKDFINNTIMDFSTKEFQNVKKLLIGEYLQFNFLENNQIDKLIFSEKLYDYLEKLELKTKIPFQKHLVYYSIFLDKLVSNKIAKAPKGNKKVMDPPLIPRARRYYDKAKVAGKKQFHSVHQLIDYCRVMFCLYNSALQSDSKQLENFDLSIDALSIEQIILNMKQEQAKKLNFQVAEFFSMNGIYSSEVFYLIMTIIVYCKLMESKIQGD
;
A
#
# COMPACT_ATOMS: atom_id res chain seq x y z
N MET A 1 -4.42 11.27 -11.93
CA MET A 1 -3.01 11.33 -11.52
C MET A 1 -2.12 10.53 -12.47
N ASN A 2 -1.06 11.12 -13.01
CA ASN A 2 -0.05 10.42 -13.81
C ASN A 2 1.20 10.08 -12.97
N PHE A 3 2.23 9.48 -13.57
CA PHE A 3 3.49 9.16 -12.89
C PHE A 3 4.18 10.39 -12.29
N LYS A 4 4.25 11.47 -13.06
CA LYS A 4 4.91 12.72 -12.67
C LYS A 4 4.23 13.33 -11.45
N ASP A 5 2.90 13.37 -11.45
CA ASP A 5 2.12 13.83 -10.31
C ASP A 5 2.42 12.98 -9.07
N PHE A 6 2.46 11.66 -9.21
CA PHE A 6 2.74 10.75 -8.11
C PHE A 6 4.14 10.96 -7.54
N ILE A 7 5.17 11.00 -8.40
CA ILE A 7 6.58 11.19 -8.00
C ILE A 7 6.78 12.56 -7.35
N ASN A 8 6.20 13.62 -7.92
CA ASN A 8 6.32 14.96 -7.38
C ASN A 8 5.71 15.09 -5.99
N ASN A 9 4.54 14.49 -5.76
CA ASN A 9 3.84 14.54 -4.48
C ASN A 9 4.29 13.46 -3.48
N THR A 10 5.31 12.66 -3.83
CA THR A 10 5.91 11.64 -2.96
C THR A 10 7.42 11.86 -2.86
N ILE A 11 8.20 11.27 -3.76
CA ILE A 11 9.67 11.25 -3.71
C ILE A 11 10.27 12.67 -3.65
N MET A 12 9.80 13.58 -4.50
CA MET A 12 10.35 14.94 -4.55
C MET A 12 9.98 15.75 -3.30
N ASP A 13 8.81 15.49 -2.73
CA ASP A 13 8.23 16.19 -1.58
C ASP A 13 8.66 15.61 -0.22
N PHE A 14 9.35 14.47 -0.17
CA PHE A 14 9.83 13.90 1.09
C PHE A 14 10.87 14.78 1.78
N SER A 15 10.88 14.84 3.10
CA SER A 15 12.03 15.34 3.86
C SER A 15 13.29 14.51 3.54
N THR A 16 14.47 15.04 3.88
CA THR A 16 15.72 14.27 3.75
C THR A 16 15.64 12.93 4.49
N LYS A 17 15.03 12.91 5.67
CA LYS A 17 14.86 11.70 6.48
C LYS A 17 14.01 10.65 5.75
N GLU A 18 12.80 11.02 5.31
CA GLU A 18 11.92 10.06 4.65
C GLU A 18 12.41 9.65 3.26
N PHE A 19 13.15 10.53 2.58
CA PHE A 19 13.85 10.15 1.36
C PHE A 19 14.92 9.06 1.62
N GLN A 20 15.71 9.17 2.71
CA GLN A 20 16.64 8.08 3.05
C GLN A 20 15.91 6.79 3.41
N ASN A 21 14.76 6.87 4.10
CA ASN A 21 13.95 5.70 4.43
C ASN A 21 13.42 4.99 3.18
N VAL A 22 12.79 5.71 2.25
CA VAL A 22 12.26 5.10 1.02
C VAL A 22 13.38 4.48 0.17
N LYS A 23 14.54 5.14 0.12
CA LYS A 23 15.72 4.67 -0.58
C LYS A 23 16.25 3.36 0.00
N LYS A 24 16.38 3.29 1.33
CA LYS A 24 16.79 2.07 2.04
C LYS A 24 15.84 0.90 1.80
N LEU A 25 14.54 1.16 1.71
CA LEU A 25 13.52 0.12 1.51
C LEU A 25 13.41 -0.36 0.06
N LEU A 26 13.70 0.50 -0.93
CA LEU A 26 13.52 0.18 -2.35
C LEU A 26 14.81 -0.25 -3.07
N ILE A 27 15.95 0.34 -2.74
CA ILE A 27 17.20 0.03 -3.45
C ILE A 27 17.72 -1.35 -3.07
N GLY A 28 18.16 -2.11 -4.08
CA GLY A 28 18.71 -3.46 -3.96
C GLY A 28 17.68 -4.51 -4.37
N GLU A 29 16.57 -4.60 -3.64
CA GLU A 29 15.53 -5.60 -3.87
C GLU A 29 14.54 -5.19 -4.98
N TYR A 30 14.09 -3.92 -5.00
CA TYR A 30 13.03 -3.47 -5.91
C TYR A 30 13.53 -2.57 -7.05
N LEU A 31 14.54 -1.75 -6.78
CA LEU A 31 15.19 -0.88 -7.74
C LEU A 31 16.70 -1.11 -7.70
N GLN A 32 17.31 -1.29 -8.85
CA GLN A 32 18.75 -1.56 -8.96
C GLN A 32 19.46 -0.47 -9.76
N PHE A 33 20.56 0.03 -9.21
CA PHE A 33 21.50 0.94 -9.83
C PHE A 33 22.81 0.20 -10.05
N ASN A 34 23.23 0.04 -11.30
CA ASN A 34 24.41 -0.76 -11.64
C ASN A 34 25.72 0.04 -11.59
N PHE A 35 25.64 1.36 -11.73
CA PHE A 35 26.81 2.23 -11.94
C PHE A 35 26.93 3.35 -10.90
N LEU A 36 25.97 3.47 -9.99
CA LEU A 36 25.94 4.52 -8.98
C LEU A 36 26.00 3.89 -7.60
N GLU A 37 26.88 4.42 -6.77
CA GLU A 37 26.91 4.07 -5.36
C GLU A 37 25.70 4.66 -4.63
N ASN A 38 25.30 4.03 -3.53
CA ASN A 38 24.10 4.45 -2.81
C ASN A 38 24.19 5.91 -2.34
N ASN A 39 25.35 6.40 -1.89
CA ASN A 39 25.56 7.80 -1.47
C ASN A 39 25.37 8.84 -2.60
N GLN A 40 25.52 8.46 -3.87
CA GLN A 40 25.40 9.35 -5.03
C GLN A 40 23.96 9.53 -5.51
N ILE A 41 23.02 8.70 -5.03
CA ILE A 41 21.64 8.70 -5.50
C ILE A 41 20.85 9.78 -4.73
N ASP A 42 20.64 10.91 -5.37
CA ASP A 42 19.76 11.97 -4.87
C ASP A 42 18.29 11.76 -5.29
N LYS A 43 17.42 12.71 -4.91
CA LYS A 43 15.98 12.66 -5.24
C LYS A 43 15.71 12.67 -6.73
N LEU A 44 16.51 13.39 -7.52
CA LEU A 44 16.30 13.50 -8.97
C LEU A 44 16.64 12.17 -9.63
N ILE A 45 17.82 11.62 -9.35
CA ILE A 45 18.28 10.32 -9.87
C ILE A 45 17.31 9.21 -9.46
N PHE A 46 16.87 9.21 -8.19
CA PHE A 46 15.89 8.24 -7.72
C PHE A 46 14.54 8.38 -8.45
N SER A 47 14.08 9.62 -8.64
CA SER A 47 12.82 9.91 -9.32
C SER A 47 12.84 9.48 -10.78
N GLU A 48 13.94 9.74 -11.50
CA GLU A 48 14.15 9.26 -12.87
C GLU A 48 14.09 7.74 -12.92
N LYS A 49 14.80 7.05 -12.02
CA LYS A 49 14.78 5.58 -11.97
C LYS A 49 13.39 5.01 -11.70
N LEU A 50 12.63 5.62 -10.80
CA LEU A 50 11.27 5.20 -10.49
C LEU A 50 10.33 5.49 -11.68
N TYR A 51 10.53 6.61 -12.36
CA TYR A 51 9.80 6.95 -13.58
C TYR A 51 10.04 5.89 -14.67
N ASP A 52 11.30 5.56 -14.97
CA ASP A 52 11.69 4.51 -15.92
C ASP A 52 11.08 3.14 -15.55
N TYR A 53 11.07 2.82 -14.25
CA TYR A 53 10.45 1.60 -13.74
C TYR A 53 8.96 1.54 -14.09
N LEU A 54 8.24 2.64 -13.84
CA LEU A 54 6.79 2.74 -14.07
C LEU A 54 6.44 2.67 -15.56
N GLU A 55 7.19 3.35 -16.42
CA GLU A 55 7.02 3.23 -17.88
C GLU A 55 7.27 1.79 -18.34
N LYS A 56 8.35 1.16 -17.87
CA LYS A 56 8.67 -0.21 -18.25
C LYS A 56 7.64 -1.21 -17.72
N LEU A 57 7.07 -0.98 -16.55
CA LEU A 57 5.96 -1.76 -16.01
C LEU A 57 4.73 -1.68 -16.93
N GLU A 58 4.33 -0.49 -17.36
CA GLU A 58 3.21 -0.32 -18.31
C GLU A 58 3.49 -1.05 -19.63
N LEU A 59 4.70 -0.90 -20.19
CA LEU A 59 5.08 -1.55 -21.44
C LEU A 59 5.02 -3.08 -21.33
N LYS A 60 5.53 -3.65 -20.22
CA LYS A 60 5.56 -5.11 -20.00
C LYS A 60 4.19 -5.69 -19.72
N THR A 61 3.38 -5.00 -18.94
CA THR A 61 2.06 -5.49 -18.50
C THR A 61 0.93 -5.10 -19.45
N LYS A 62 1.14 -4.09 -20.31
CA LYS A 62 0.12 -3.45 -21.15
C LYS A 62 -1.06 -2.90 -20.33
N ILE A 63 -0.81 -2.55 -19.08
CA ILE A 63 -1.81 -2.02 -18.13
C ILE A 63 -1.40 -0.58 -17.81
N PRO A 64 -2.29 0.41 -18.03
CA PRO A 64 -2.01 1.79 -17.66
C PRO A 64 -1.87 1.98 -16.14
N PHE A 65 -1.13 2.99 -15.71
CA PHE A 65 -0.81 3.32 -14.33
C PHE A 65 -2.04 3.46 -13.45
N GLN A 66 -3.03 4.21 -13.92
CA GLN A 66 -4.29 4.38 -13.21
C GLN A 66 -5.00 3.04 -12.97
N LYS A 67 -4.89 2.11 -13.92
CA LYS A 67 -5.46 0.78 -13.78
C LYS A 67 -4.64 -0.07 -12.80
N HIS A 68 -3.32 0.08 -12.78
CA HIS A 68 -2.46 -0.50 -11.74
C HIS A 68 -2.82 -0.01 -10.34
N LEU A 69 -3.11 1.28 -10.15
CA LEU A 69 -3.57 1.82 -8.86
C LEU A 69 -4.92 1.23 -8.42
N VAL A 70 -5.87 1.04 -9.36
CA VAL A 70 -7.15 0.38 -9.07
C VAL A 70 -6.94 -1.11 -8.76
N TYR A 71 -6.00 -1.78 -9.42
CA TYR A 71 -5.69 -3.17 -9.08
C TYR A 71 -4.99 -3.29 -7.72
N TYR A 72 -4.15 -2.33 -7.38
CA TYR A 72 -3.53 -2.22 -6.07
C TYR A 72 -4.58 -2.03 -4.96
N SER A 73 -5.60 -1.18 -5.16
CA SER A 73 -6.69 -1.05 -4.19
C SER A 73 -7.53 -2.33 -4.07
N ILE A 74 -7.82 -3.01 -5.18
CA ILE A 74 -8.51 -4.32 -5.15
C ILE A 74 -7.66 -5.36 -4.40
N PHE A 75 -6.34 -5.32 -4.55
CA PHE A 75 -5.43 -6.19 -3.81
C PHE A 75 -5.52 -5.92 -2.30
N LEU A 76 -5.44 -4.66 -1.87
CA LEU A 76 -5.59 -4.29 -0.46
C LEU A 76 -6.98 -4.66 0.10
N ASP A 77 -8.06 -4.46 -0.68
CA ASP A 77 -9.42 -4.89 -0.31
C ASP A 77 -9.47 -6.40 -0.02
N LYS A 78 -8.81 -7.21 -0.83
CA LYS A 78 -8.76 -8.68 -0.63
C LYS A 78 -8.04 -9.08 0.64
N LEU A 79 -6.95 -8.38 1.01
CA LEU A 79 -6.22 -8.66 2.25
C LEU A 79 -7.04 -8.42 3.51
N VAL A 80 -7.97 -7.46 3.46
CA VAL A 80 -8.68 -6.97 4.64
C VAL A 80 -10.13 -7.51 4.71
N SER A 81 -10.81 -7.66 3.58
CA SER A 81 -12.26 -7.85 3.50
C SER A 81 -12.82 -9.02 4.32
N ASN A 82 -12.10 -10.14 4.38
CA ASN A 82 -12.52 -11.33 5.12
C ASN A 82 -12.22 -11.25 6.63
N LYS A 83 -11.40 -10.27 7.06
CA LYS A 83 -11.02 -10.01 8.44
C LYS A 83 -11.96 -9.03 9.13
N ILE A 84 -12.79 -8.28 8.41
CA ILE A 84 -13.67 -7.27 9.01
C ILE A 84 -14.99 -7.88 9.46
N ALA A 85 -15.39 -7.59 10.70
CA ALA A 85 -16.68 -7.97 11.23
C ALA A 85 -17.83 -7.48 10.33
N LYS A 86 -18.80 -8.36 10.09
CA LYS A 86 -19.97 -8.02 9.27
C LYS A 86 -20.87 -7.07 10.03
N ALA A 87 -21.56 -6.19 9.31
CA ALA A 87 -22.65 -5.41 9.89
C ALA A 87 -23.71 -6.39 10.45
N PRO A 88 -24.22 -6.18 11.66
CA PRO A 88 -25.26 -7.03 12.22
C PRO A 88 -26.48 -7.01 11.29
N LYS A 89 -27.10 -8.17 11.07
CA LYS A 89 -28.37 -8.22 10.33
C LYS A 89 -29.45 -7.61 11.23
N GLY A 90 -30.03 -6.49 10.79
CA GLY A 90 -31.10 -5.84 11.55
C GLY A 90 -32.26 -6.80 11.81
N ASN A 91 -32.54 -7.12 13.07
CA ASN A 91 -33.79 -7.74 13.45
C ASN A 91 -34.81 -6.62 13.63
N LYS A 92 -35.90 -6.63 12.84
CA LYS A 92 -37.02 -5.66 12.92
C LYS A 92 -37.72 -5.60 14.29
N LYS A 93 -37.30 -6.41 15.27
CA LYS A 93 -37.88 -6.55 16.62
C LYS A 93 -37.06 -5.88 17.73
N VAL A 94 -35.88 -5.33 17.43
CA VAL A 94 -35.04 -4.65 18.44
C VAL A 94 -35.23 -3.14 18.29
N MET A 95 -35.55 -2.44 19.38
CA MET A 95 -35.82 -0.99 19.39
C MET A 95 -34.59 -0.17 19.00
N ASP A 96 -33.39 -0.65 19.33
CA ASP A 96 -32.14 0.01 18.95
C ASP A 96 -31.49 -0.67 17.74
N PRO A 97 -31.11 0.08 16.69
CA PRO A 97 -30.39 -0.47 15.56
C PRO A 97 -29.05 -1.06 16.07
N PRO A 98 -28.69 -2.27 15.63
CA PRO A 98 -27.49 -2.92 16.14
C PRO A 98 -26.25 -2.11 15.73
N LEU A 99 -25.34 -1.89 16.69
CA LEU A 99 -24.17 -1.04 16.52
C LEU A 99 -23.27 -1.59 15.40
N ILE A 100 -23.04 -0.80 14.35
CA ILE A 100 -22.12 -1.18 13.27
C ILE A 100 -20.69 -1.09 13.81
N PRO A 101 -19.88 -2.17 13.73
CA PRO A 101 -18.51 -2.17 14.22
C PRO A 101 -17.67 -1.03 13.62
N ARG A 102 -16.77 -0.44 14.41
CA ARG A 102 -15.92 0.69 13.97
C ARG A 102 -15.09 0.30 12.75
N ALA A 103 -14.47 -0.89 12.76
CA ALA A 103 -13.70 -1.39 11.62
C ALA A 103 -14.55 -1.46 10.33
N ARG A 104 -15.81 -1.89 10.44
CA ARG A 104 -16.75 -1.96 9.32
C ARG A 104 -17.07 -0.59 8.73
N ARG A 105 -17.33 0.41 9.58
CA ARG A 105 -17.63 1.79 9.14
C ARG A 105 -16.50 2.40 8.32
N TYR A 106 -15.25 2.22 8.75
CA TYR A 106 -14.08 2.75 8.03
C TYR A 106 -13.80 1.96 6.76
N TYR A 107 -13.85 0.63 6.82
CA TYR A 107 -13.68 -0.24 5.66
C TYR A 107 -14.69 0.07 4.54
N ASP A 108 -15.99 0.21 4.86
CA ASP A 108 -17.01 0.46 3.84
C ASP A 108 -16.79 1.82 3.14
N LYS A 109 -16.37 2.85 3.89
CA LYS A 109 -15.98 4.16 3.31
C LYS A 109 -14.76 4.04 2.41
N ALA A 110 -13.69 3.39 2.86
CA ALA A 110 -12.47 3.21 2.09
C ALA A 110 -12.74 2.38 0.82
N LYS A 111 -13.55 1.32 0.92
CA LYS A 111 -13.91 0.45 -0.20
C LYS A 111 -14.61 1.20 -1.33
N VAL A 112 -15.48 2.15 -1.02
CA VAL A 112 -16.15 2.99 -2.04
C VAL A 112 -15.13 3.88 -2.76
N ALA A 113 -14.15 4.42 -2.04
CA ALA A 113 -13.09 5.24 -2.63
C ALA A 113 -12.16 4.39 -3.53
N GLY A 114 -11.73 3.22 -3.07
CA GLY A 114 -10.77 2.37 -3.78
C GLY A 114 -11.26 1.74 -5.09
N LYS A 115 -12.58 1.69 -5.32
CA LYS A 115 -13.15 1.17 -6.58
C LYS A 115 -13.09 2.17 -7.75
N LYS A 116 -12.80 3.43 -7.46
CA LYS A 116 -12.73 4.50 -8.45
C LYS A 116 -11.27 4.76 -8.82
N GLN A 117 -11.06 5.43 -9.96
CA GLN A 117 -9.73 5.96 -10.29
C GLN A 117 -9.31 6.99 -9.24
N PHE A 118 -8.01 7.01 -8.91
CA PHE A 118 -7.45 7.97 -7.98
C PHE A 118 -7.04 9.24 -8.72
N HIS A 119 -7.70 10.34 -8.42
CA HIS A 119 -7.48 11.60 -9.14
C HIS A 119 -6.26 12.36 -8.58
N SER A 120 -5.93 12.17 -7.31
CA SER A 120 -4.80 12.80 -6.62
C SER A 120 -4.04 11.83 -5.71
N VAL A 121 -2.80 12.17 -5.34
CA VAL A 121 -2.02 11.41 -4.34
C VAL A 121 -2.76 11.37 -3.01
N HIS A 122 -3.37 12.48 -2.57
CA HIS A 122 -4.12 12.53 -1.31
C HIS A 122 -5.23 11.46 -1.23
N GLN A 123 -6.00 11.27 -2.31
CA GLN A 123 -7.04 10.23 -2.34
C GLN A 123 -6.45 8.81 -2.19
N LEU A 124 -5.28 8.56 -2.79
CA LEU A 124 -4.56 7.29 -2.66
C LEU A 124 -4.05 7.10 -1.22
N ILE A 125 -3.43 8.12 -0.64
CA ILE A 125 -2.88 8.08 0.73
C ILE A 125 -3.98 7.86 1.77
N ASP A 126 -5.11 8.58 1.68
CA ASP A 126 -6.25 8.41 2.59
C ASP A 126 -6.81 6.99 2.56
N TYR A 127 -6.97 6.46 1.34
CA TYR A 127 -7.43 5.10 1.13
C TYR A 127 -6.45 4.10 1.77
N CYS A 128 -5.16 4.20 1.43
CA CYS A 128 -4.13 3.31 1.92
C CYS A 128 -3.96 3.40 3.44
N ARG A 129 -4.08 4.59 4.06
CA ARG A 129 -4.01 4.75 5.52
C ARG A 129 -5.01 3.84 6.22
N VAL A 130 -6.28 3.90 5.80
CA VAL A 130 -7.34 3.07 6.38
C VAL A 130 -7.05 1.59 6.14
N MET A 131 -6.68 1.21 4.91
CA MET A 131 -6.44 -0.19 4.57
C MET A 131 -5.22 -0.77 5.29
N PHE A 132 -4.14 -0.01 5.45
CA PHE A 132 -2.95 -0.43 6.19
C PHE A 132 -3.23 -0.59 7.68
N CYS A 133 -3.95 0.35 8.29
CA CYS A 133 -4.32 0.26 9.70
C CYS A 133 -5.22 -0.96 9.98
N LEU A 134 -6.19 -1.21 9.11
CA LEU A 134 -7.05 -2.40 9.18
C LEU A 134 -6.25 -3.69 8.98
N TYR A 135 -5.36 -3.71 7.98
CA TYR A 135 -4.54 -4.89 7.68
C TYR A 135 -3.58 -5.20 8.83
N ASN A 136 -2.86 -4.19 9.33
CA ASN A 136 -1.96 -4.31 10.47
C ASN A 136 -2.68 -4.83 11.72
N SER A 137 -3.86 -4.28 12.02
CA SER A 137 -4.69 -4.76 13.13
C SER A 137 -5.15 -6.21 12.91
N ALA A 138 -5.40 -6.62 11.67
CA ALA A 138 -5.80 -7.99 11.34
C ALA A 138 -4.65 -8.98 11.49
N LEU A 139 -3.41 -8.54 11.24
CA LEU A 139 -2.20 -9.35 11.43
C LEU A 139 -1.89 -9.57 12.92
N GLN A 140 -2.26 -8.61 13.78
CA GLN A 140 -2.00 -8.64 15.23
C GLN A 140 -3.15 -9.26 16.05
N SER A 141 -4.29 -9.54 15.42
CA SER A 141 -5.50 -9.99 16.11
C SER A 141 -5.64 -11.51 16.09
N ASP A 142 -5.78 -12.12 17.27
CA ASP A 142 -6.19 -13.52 17.42
C ASP A 142 -7.68 -13.74 17.07
N SER A 143 -8.46 -12.66 17.03
CA SER A 143 -9.87 -12.68 16.68
C SER A 143 -10.07 -13.02 15.21
N LYS A 144 -11.04 -13.91 14.91
CA LYS A 144 -11.41 -14.25 13.52
C LYS A 144 -11.93 -13.04 12.74
N GLN A 145 -12.56 -12.08 13.41
CA GLN A 145 -13.09 -10.85 12.81
C GLN A 145 -12.78 -9.62 13.67
N LEU A 146 -12.37 -8.54 13.02
CA LEU A 146 -12.09 -7.24 13.61
C LEU A 146 -13.37 -6.41 13.73
N GLU A 147 -13.74 -6.07 14.96
CA GLU A 147 -14.81 -5.14 15.25
C GLU A 147 -14.31 -3.70 15.41
N ASN A 148 -13.11 -3.55 15.97
CA ASN A 148 -12.44 -2.28 16.21
C ASN A 148 -10.97 -2.37 15.74
N PHE A 149 -10.35 -1.21 15.52
CA PHE A 149 -8.95 -1.10 15.09
C PHE A 149 -8.41 0.28 15.46
N ASP A 150 -7.10 0.42 15.57
CA ASP A 150 -6.46 1.73 15.68
C ASP A 150 -6.21 2.32 14.29
N LEU A 151 -6.56 3.60 14.10
CA LEU A 151 -6.29 4.36 12.87
C LEU A 151 -4.97 5.16 12.96
N SER A 152 -4.24 5.01 14.08
CA SER A 152 -2.89 5.54 14.23
C SER A 152 -1.93 4.85 13.26
N ILE A 153 -1.12 5.67 12.59
CA ILE A 153 -0.05 5.19 11.73
C ILE A 153 1.18 4.74 12.55
N ASP A 154 1.25 5.09 13.84
CA ASP A 154 2.34 4.71 14.74
C ASP A 154 2.44 3.21 14.96
N ALA A 155 1.31 2.51 14.82
CA ALA A 155 1.25 1.06 14.98
C ALA A 155 1.69 0.29 13.72
N LEU A 156 1.94 0.97 12.59
CA LEU A 156 2.27 0.33 11.32
C LEU A 156 3.72 -0.15 11.31
N SER A 157 3.92 -1.43 10.99
CA SER A 157 5.25 -1.99 10.67
C SER A 157 5.34 -2.29 9.18
N ILE A 158 6.12 -1.50 8.44
CA ILE A 158 6.31 -1.72 6.99
C ILE A 158 6.92 -3.09 6.70
N GLU A 159 7.82 -3.56 7.56
CA GLU A 159 8.49 -4.87 7.43
C GLU A 159 7.46 -6.01 7.54
N GLN A 160 6.59 -5.96 8.55
CA GLN A 160 5.52 -6.94 8.73
C GLN A 160 4.51 -6.88 7.58
N ILE A 161 4.10 -5.68 7.16
CA ILE A 161 3.15 -5.51 6.05
C ILE A 161 3.72 -6.11 4.76
N ILE A 162 4.95 -5.77 4.39
CA ILE A 162 5.58 -6.27 3.16
C ILE A 162 5.80 -7.78 3.20
N LEU A 163 6.25 -8.32 4.34
CA LEU A 163 6.44 -9.76 4.50
C LEU A 163 5.13 -10.52 4.31
N ASN A 164 4.06 -10.09 4.98
CA ASN A 164 2.76 -10.74 4.86
C ASN A 164 2.15 -10.56 3.45
N MET A 165 2.36 -9.40 2.80
CA MET A 165 1.96 -9.21 1.40
C MET A 165 2.68 -10.16 0.45
N LYS A 166 3.99 -10.41 0.66
CA LYS A 166 4.75 -11.40 -0.12
C LYS A 166 4.20 -12.81 0.13
N GLN A 167 3.93 -13.19 1.38
CA GLN A 167 3.37 -14.49 1.75
C GLN A 167 2.00 -14.75 1.13
N GLU A 168 1.09 -13.78 1.19
CA GLU A 168 -0.26 -13.89 0.60
C GLU A 168 -0.21 -14.06 -0.93
N GLN A 169 0.68 -13.31 -1.59
CA GLN A 169 0.88 -13.44 -3.03
C GLN A 169 1.53 -14.78 -3.41
N ALA A 170 2.56 -15.21 -2.68
CA ALA A 170 3.24 -16.47 -2.88
C ALA A 170 2.28 -17.67 -2.71
N LYS A 171 1.47 -17.64 -1.65
CA LYS A 171 0.42 -18.64 -1.40
C LYS A 171 -0.60 -18.69 -2.52
N LYS A 172 -1.05 -17.53 -3.02
CA LYS A 172 -2.03 -17.44 -4.11
C LYS A 172 -1.49 -18.03 -5.42
N LEU A 173 -0.19 -17.91 -5.66
CA LEU A 173 0.50 -18.37 -6.87
C LEU A 173 1.22 -19.72 -6.68
N ASN A 174 1.05 -20.35 -5.51
CA ASN A 174 1.60 -21.65 -5.14
C ASN A 174 3.14 -21.75 -5.27
N PHE A 175 3.86 -20.73 -4.78
CA PHE A 175 5.32 -20.72 -4.69
C PHE A 175 5.79 -20.27 -3.30
N GLN A 176 7.09 -20.40 -2.98
CA GLN A 176 7.67 -19.92 -1.72
C GLN A 176 8.08 -18.46 -1.77
N VAL A 177 8.01 -17.72 -0.66
CA VAL A 177 8.40 -16.28 -0.62
C VAL A 177 9.80 -16.02 -1.17
N ALA A 178 10.75 -16.93 -0.99
CA ALA A 178 12.10 -16.82 -1.56
C ALA A 178 12.12 -16.77 -3.10
N GLU A 179 11.11 -17.35 -3.75
CA GLU A 179 10.94 -17.41 -5.21
C GLU A 179 10.13 -16.21 -5.75
N PHE A 180 9.74 -15.25 -4.90
CA PHE A 180 8.82 -14.17 -5.28
C PHE A 180 9.29 -13.38 -6.49
N PHE A 181 10.56 -13.00 -6.55
CA PHE A 181 11.11 -12.22 -7.67
C PHE A 181 11.42 -13.08 -8.89
N SER A 182 11.86 -14.34 -8.71
CA SER A 182 12.12 -15.23 -9.84
C SER A 182 10.83 -15.59 -10.58
N MET A 183 9.73 -15.77 -9.84
CA MET A 183 8.44 -16.14 -10.43
C MET A 183 7.69 -14.94 -11.04
N ASN A 184 7.67 -13.79 -10.37
CA ASN A 184 6.92 -12.63 -10.86
C ASN A 184 7.74 -11.76 -11.83
N GLY A 185 9.06 -11.72 -11.68
CA GLY A 185 9.91 -10.71 -12.31
C GLY A 185 9.68 -9.30 -11.74
N ILE A 186 10.67 -8.42 -11.92
CA ILE A 186 10.68 -7.09 -11.28
C ILE A 186 9.62 -6.12 -11.85
N TYR A 187 9.19 -6.30 -13.11
CA TYR A 187 8.18 -5.48 -13.79
C TYR A 187 6.82 -6.18 -13.82
N SER A 188 6.31 -6.53 -12.64
CA SER A 188 5.03 -7.21 -12.42
C SER A 188 4.10 -6.38 -11.55
N SER A 189 2.80 -6.69 -11.59
CA SER A 189 1.82 -6.01 -10.74
C SER A 189 2.09 -6.30 -9.26
N GLU A 190 2.51 -7.53 -8.96
CA GLU A 190 2.86 -8.05 -7.65
C GLU A 190 4.00 -7.24 -7.01
N VAL A 191 5.09 -7.00 -7.76
CA VAL A 191 6.20 -6.15 -7.30
C VAL A 191 5.77 -4.70 -7.20
N PHE A 192 4.97 -4.21 -8.15
CA PHE A 192 4.43 -2.85 -8.11
C PHE A 192 3.63 -2.58 -6.83
N TYR A 193 2.80 -3.53 -6.36
CA TYR A 193 2.04 -3.37 -5.11
C TYR A 193 2.95 -3.18 -3.89
N LEU A 194 4.09 -3.86 -3.84
CA LEU A 194 5.08 -3.71 -2.76
C LEU A 194 5.75 -2.33 -2.82
N ILE A 195 6.17 -1.90 -4.02
CA ILE A 195 6.77 -0.57 -4.23
C ILE A 195 5.79 0.52 -3.80
N MET A 196 4.54 0.44 -4.24
CA MET A 196 3.49 1.39 -3.86
C MET A 196 3.25 1.40 -2.36
N THR A 197 3.28 0.23 -1.72
CA THR A 197 3.10 0.12 -0.26
C THR A 197 4.19 0.85 0.49
N ILE A 198 5.45 0.67 0.08
CA ILE A 198 6.61 1.32 0.68
C ILE A 198 6.55 2.84 0.51
N ILE A 199 6.28 3.34 -0.71
CA ILE A 199 6.23 4.78 -0.98
C ILE A 199 5.09 5.44 -0.19
N VAL A 200 3.91 4.83 -0.17
CA VAL A 200 2.75 5.36 0.56
C VAL A 200 2.99 5.32 2.07
N TYR A 201 3.62 4.28 2.59
CA TYR A 201 4.03 4.23 3.99
C TYR A 201 4.97 5.38 4.36
N CYS A 202 6.03 5.61 3.58
CA CYS A 202 6.94 6.73 3.83
C CYS A 202 6.21 8.09 3.76
N LYS A 203 5.23 8.24 2.86
CA LYS A 203 4.40 9.45 2.80
C LYS A 203 3.53 9.65 4.05
N LEU A 204 2.99 8.57 4.62
CA LEU A 204 2.27 8.65 5.89
C LEU A 204 3.18 9.08 7.03
N MET A 205 4.41 8.56 7.08
CA MET A 205 5.41 8.92 8.10
C MET A 205 5.89 10.36 7.95
N GLU A 206 6.02 10.89 6.73
CA GLU A 206 6.32 12.31 6.48
C GLU A 206 5.23 13.22 7.07
N SER A 207 3.95 12.91 6.83
CA SER A 207 2.84 13.71 7.36
C SER A 207 2.74 13.71 8.89
N LYS A 208 3.33 12.73 9.57
CA LYS A 208 3.49 12.76 11.03
C LYS A 208 4.43 13.89 11.45
N ILE A 209 5.59 14.00 10.79
CA ILE A 209 6.65 14.96 11.14
C ILE A 209 6.16 16.41 10.96
N GLN A 210 5.21 16.64 10.04
CA GLN A 210 4.62 17.97 9.82
C GLN A 210 3.52 18.35 10.83
N GLY A 211 3.04 17.41 11.65
CA GLY A 211 1.97 17.61 12.63
C GLY A 211 2.44 17.72 14.08
N ASP A 212 3.76 17.60 14.32
CA ASP A 212 4.44 17.90 15.59
C ASP A 212 5.06 19.31 15.56
#